data_AF-A0AAW3A6I8-F1
#
_entry.id   AF-A0AAW3A6I8-F1
#
_cell.length_a   1.000
_cell.length_b   1.000
_cell.length_c   1.000
_cell.angle_alpha   90.00
_cell.angle_beta   90.00
_cell.angle_gamma   90.00
#
_symmetry.space_group_name_H-M   'P 1'
#
loop_
_entity.id
_entity.type
_entity.pdbx_description
1 polymer ?
#
loop_
_entity_poly.entity_id
_entity_poly.type
_entity_poly.pdbx_seq_one_letter_code
_entity_poly.pdbx_strand_id
1 'polypeptide(L)'
;MTHRILHIVRKVRTFSFTANYRSHPFAWYGGLCCALFSWANYAQYKRLAPMFPKYERYLTEEGGRMLEAKRQELAEVSRYNHMVGAMRRDLSGK
;
A
#
# COMPACT_ATOMS: atom_id res chain seq x y z
N MET A 1 -28.72 -10.91 14.98
CA MET A 1 -27.75 -11.56 14.07
C MET A 1 -28.22 -12.89 13.50
N THR A 2 -28.94 -13.70 14.30
CA THR A 2 -29.49 -15.03 13.94
C THR A 2 -30.36 -15.07 12.69
N HIS A 3 -31.21 -14.05 12.46
CA HIS A 3 -32.04 -13.97 11.25
C HIS A 3 -31.24 -13.76 9.95
N ARG A 4 -30.12 -13.03 9.99
CA ARG A 4 -29.24 -12.85 8.82
C ARG A 4 -28.53 -14.15 8.45
N ILE A 5 -28.11 -14.91 9.45
CA ILE A 5 -27.44 -16.21 9.27
C ILE A 5 -28.42 -17.22 8.65
N LEU A 6 -29.65 -17.31 9.17
CA LEU A 6 -30.69 -18.19 8.60
C LEU A 6 -31.04 -17.83 7.16
N HIS A 7 -31.06 -16.54 6.82
CA HIS A 7 -31.30 -16.07 5.47
C HIS A 7 -30.15 -16.45 4.51
N ILE A 8 -28.90 -16.31 4.96
CA ILE A 8 -27.72 -16.73 4.19
C ILE A 8 -27.72 -18.24 3.96
N VAL A 9 -27.99 -19.03 5.00
CA VAL A 9 -28.04 -20.50 4.91
C VAL A 9 -29.12 -20.96 3.92
N ARG A 10 -30.32 -20.35 3.96
CA ARG A 10 -31.38 -20.65 2.98
C ARG A 10 -30.95 -20.27 1.57
N LYS A 11 -30.37 -19.08 1.40
CA LYS A 11 -29.92 -18.57 0.09
C LYS A 11 -28.84 -19.46 -0.53
N VAL A 12 -27.91 -19.98 0.28
CA VAL A 12 -26.89 -20.95 -0.14
C VAL A 12 -27.51 -22.30 -0.49
N ARG A 13 -28.45 -22.80 0.32
CA ARG A 13 -29.13 -24.09 0.07
C ARG A 13 -29.94 -24.10 -1.22
N THR A 14 -30.57 -22.97 -1.56
CA THR A 14 -31.36 -22.83 -2.80
C THR A 14 -30.54 -22.26 -3.96
N PHE A 15 -29.24 -22.05 -3.79
CA PHE A 15 -28.40 -21.48 -4.81
C PHE A 15 -28.18 -22.50 -5.93
N SER A 16 -28.66 -22.17 -7.13
CA SER A 16 -28.36 -22.92 -8.35
C SER A 16 -27.38 -22.14 -9.20
N PHE A 17 -26.20 -22.70 -9.39
CA PHE A 17 -25.12 -22.09 -10.16
C PHE A 17 -25.53 -21.83 -11.62
N THR A 18 -26.25 -22.78 -12.23
CA THR A 18 -26.71 -22.69 -13.62
C THR A 18 -27.76 -21.61 -13.82
N ALA A 19 -28.69 -21.46 -12.88
CA ALA A 19 -29.71 -20.40 -12.92
C ALA A 19 -29.08 -19.01 -12.74
N ASN A 20 -28.12 -18.89 -11.80
CA ASN A 20 -27.44 -17.62 -11.53
C ASN A 20 -26.48 -17.20 -12.66
N TYR A 21 -25.83 -18.17 -13.31
CA TYR A 21 -25.01 -17.90 -14.51
C TYR A 21 -25.87 -17.37 -15.66
N ARG A 22 -27.07 -17.93 -15.83
CA ARG A 22 -28.00 -17.52 -16.89
C ARG A 22 -28.66 -16.16 -16.63
N SER A 23 -28.89 -15.79 -15.37
CA SER A 23 -29.47 -14.49 -15.00
C SER A 23 -28.45 -13.35 -15.00
N HIS A 24 -27.18 -13.64 -14.66
CA HIS A 24 -26.12 -12.62 -14.58
C HIS A 24 -24.83 -13.03 -15.30
N PRO A 25 -24.88 -13.28 -16.62
CA PRO A 25 -23.73 -13.77 -17.37
C PRO A 25 -22.54 -12.80 -17.30
N PHE A 26 -22.78 -11.49 -17.41
CA PHE A 26 -21.72 -10.48 -17.35
C PHE A 26 -21.02 -10.39 -15.99
N ALA A 27 -21.72 -10.65 -14.89
CA ALA A 27 -21.10 -10.67 -13.56
C ALA A 27 -20.14 -11.86 -13.42
N TRP A 28 -20.49 -13.01 -13.99
CA TRP A 28 -19.62 -14.18 -14.03
C TRP A 28 -18.43 -14.00 -14.98
N TYR A 29 -18.64 -13.39 -16.15
CA TYR A 29 -17.53 -13.04 -17.04
C TYR A 29 -16.58 -12.04 -16.37
N GLY A 30 -17.11 -10.99 -15.72
CA GLY A 30 -16.30 -10.05 -14.94
C GLY A 30 -15.53 -10.73 -13.82
N GLY A 31 -16.19 -11.61 -13.06
CA GLY A 31 -15.55 -12.40 -12.00
C GLY A 31 -14.43 -13.32 -12.52
N LEU A 32 -14.67 -13.99 -13.65
CA LEU A 32 -13.68 -14.85 -14.30
C LEU A 32 -12.50 -14.02 -14.83
N CYS A 33 -12.76 -12.87 -15.47
CA CYS A 33 -11.72 -11.95 -15.91
C CYS A 33 -10.87 -11.47 -14.73
N CYS A 34 -11.48 -11.04 -13.62
CA CYS A 34 -10.77 -10.64 -12.42
C CYS A 34 -9.88 -11.78 -11.88
N ALA A 35 -10.41 -13.00 -11.80
CA ALA A 35 -9.64 -14.17 -11.36
C ALA A 35 -8.44 -14.44 -12.27
N LEU A 36 -8.62 -14.37 -13.59
CA LEU A 36 -7.55 -14.54 -14.57
C LEU A 36 -6.52 -13.42 -14.52
N PHE A 37 -6.94 -12.15 -14.36
CA PHE A 37 -6.04 -11.02 -14.20
C PHE A 37 -5.23 -11.11 -12.91
N SER A 38 -5.85 -11.47 -11.79
CA SER A 38 -5.15 -11.68 -10.52
C SER A 38 -4.16 -12.84 -10.62
N TRP A 39 -4.54 -13.95 -11.26
CA TRP A 39 -3.65 -15.08 -11.48
C TRP A 39 -2.48 -14.73 -12.41
N ALA A 40 -2.75 -14.03 -13.51
CA ALA A 40 -1.72 -13.59 -14.45
C ALA A 40 -0.72 -12.64 -13.76
N ASN A 41 -1.21 -11.67 -13.00
CA ASN A 41 -0.37 -10.77 -12.20
C ASN A 41 0.44 -11.53 -11.16
N TYR A 42 -0.16 -12.50 -10.47
CA TYR A 42 0.55 -13.33 -9.49
C TYR A 42 1.62 -14.20 -10.16
N ALA A 43 1.32 -14.82 -11.30
CA ALA A 43 2.28 -15.63 -12.05
C ALA A 43 3.43 -14.79 -12.60
N GLN A 44 3.14 -13.58 -13.09
CA GLN A 44 4.16 -12.60 -13.50
C GLN A 44 5.00 -12.16 -12.31
N TYR A 45 4.39 -11.81 -11.18
CA TYR A 45 5.08 -11.47 -9.94
C TYR A 45 6.00 -12.60 -9.47
N LYS A 46 5.53 -13.85 -9.46
CA LYS A 46 6.34 -15.02 -9.08
C LYS A 46 7.53 -15.24 -10.03
N ARG A 47 7.36 -14.93 -11.33
CA ARG A 47 8.45 -14.97 -12.32
C ARG A 47 9.43 -13.81 -12.19
N LEU A 48 8.95 -12.64 -11.78
CA LEU A 48 9.76 -11.42 -11.59
C LEU A 48 10.41 -11.32 -10.20
N ALA A 49 9.89 -12.03 -9.20
CA ALA A 49 10.43 -12.12 -7.85
C ALA A 49 11.94 -12.44 -7.81
N PRO A 50 12.47 -13.39 -8.61
CA PRO A 50 13.92 -13.63 -8.65
C PRO A 50 14.73 -12.54 -9.38
N MET A 51 14.11 -11.68 -10.21
CA MET A 51 14.78 -10.52 -10.82
C MET A 51 14.82 -9.30 -9.89
N PHE A 52 13.86 -9.18 -8.96
CA PHE A 52 13.79 -8.10 -7.97
C PHE A 52 13.80 -8.60 -6.51
N PRO A 53 14.79 -9.42 -6.08
CA PRO A 53 14.81 -9.99 -4.73
C PRO A 53 15.14 -8.95 -3.64
N LYS A 54 15.40 -7.70 -4.01
CA LYS A 54 15.93 -6.67 -3.11
C LYS A 54 15.02 -5.47 -2.96
N TYR A 55 13.75 -5.47 -3.39
CA TYR A 55 12.93 -4.26 -3.23
C TYR A 55 12.78 -3.84 -1.76
N GLU A 56 12.55 -4.79 -0.84
CA GLU A 56 12.53 -4.48 0.60
C GLU A 56 13.89 -4.04 1.15
N ARG A 57 15.00 -4.66 0.68
CA ARG A 57 16.36 -4.21 1.05
C ARG A 57 16.71 -2.84 0.50
N TYR A 58 16.29 -2.54 -0.73
CA TYR A 58 16.46 -1.23 -1.35
C TYR A 58 15.65 -0.18 -0.57
N LEU A 59 14.42 -0.51 -0.19
CA LEU A 59 13.55 0.40 0.54
C LEU A 59 14.07 0.68 1.97
N THR A 60 14.71 -0.30 2.63
CA THR A 60 15.35 -0.09 3.93
C THR A 60 16.71 0.59 3.83
N GLU A 61 17.57 0.20 2.89
CA GLU A 61 18.91 0.76 2.72
C GLU A 61 18.89 2.15 2.06
N GLU A 62 18.10 2.38 1.00
CA GLU A 62 17.94 3.70 0.39
C GLU A 62 17.04 4.62 1.20
N GLY A 63 15.93 4.09 1.74
CA GLY A 63 15.05 4.85 2.62
C GLY A 63 15.75 5.29 3.90
N GLY A 64 16.60 4.43 4.49
CA GLY A 64 17.44 4.77 5.64
C GLY A 64 18.44 5.87 5.32
N ARG A 65 19.16 5.76 4.19
CA ARG A 65 20.15 6.77 3.76
C ARG A 65 19.54 8.13 3.46
N MET A 66 18.37 8.20 2.82
CA MET A 66 17.67 9.47 2.61
C MET A 66 17.20 10.11 3.92
N LEU A 67 16.76 9.28 4.89
CA LEU A 67 16.28 9.77 6.17
C LEU A 67 17.44 10.30 7.04
N GLU A 68 18.60 9.67 6.97
CA GLU A 68 19.84 10.17 7.58
C GLU A 68 20.31 11.48 6.94
N ALA A 69 20.31 11.57 5.62
CA ALA A 69 20.66 12.81 4.90
C ALA A 69 19.72 13.97 5.28
N LYS A 70 18.40 13.71 5.34
CA LYS A 70 17.42 14.74 5.77
C LYS A 70 17.59 15.18 7.22
N ARG A 71 18.00 14.27 8.12
CA ARG A 71 18.33 14.63 9.50
C ARG A 71 19.56 15.52 9.59
N GLN A 72 20.58 15.28 8.76
CA GLN A 72 21.77 16.13 8.69
C GLN A 72 21.42 17.54 8.18
N GLU A 73 20.65 17.64 7.09
CA GLU A 73 20.15 18.94 6.59
C GLU A 73 19.36 19.71 7.66
N LEU A 74 18.45 19.04 8.36
CA LEU A 74 17.66 19.65 9.45
C LEU A 74 18.53 20.12 10.62
N ALA A 75 19.59 19.37 10.96
CA ALA A 75 20.53 19.75 11.99
C ALA A 75 21.34 21.00 11.61
N GLU A 76 21.71 21.16 10.34
CA GLU A 76 22.39 22.35 9.83
C GLU A 76 21.48 23.59 9.87
N VAL A 77 20.23 23.44 9.42
CA VAL A 77 19.24 24.53 9.50
C VAL A 77 19.00 24.97 10.95
N SER A 78 18.90 24.01 11.88
CA SER A 78 18.76 24.30 13.31
C SER A 78 19.96 25.09 13.85
N ARG A 79 21.19 24.68 13.52
CA ARG A 79 22.41 25.41 13.91
C ARG A 79 22.44 26.82 13.34
N TYR A 80 22.09 26.97 12.06
CA TYR A 80 22.04 28.28 11.41
C TYR A 80 21.05 29.22 12.11
N ASN A 81 19.84 28.73 12.39
CA ASN A 81 18.82 29.51 13.09
C ASN A 81 19.27 29.91 14.50
N HIS A 82 19.96 29.01 15.22
CA HIS A 82 20.51 29.33 16.53
C HIS A 82 21.59 30.43 16.46
N MET A 83 22.48 30.36 15.48
CA MET A 83 23.52 31.37 15.24
C MET A 83 22.92 32.73 14.89
N VAL A 84 21.95 32.77 13.98
CA VAL A 84 21.24 34.01 13.62
C VAL A 84 20.48 34.57 14.84
N GLY A 85 19.85 33.70 15.63
CA GLY A 85 19.16 34.11 16.86
C GLY A 85 20.10 34.64 17.94
N ALA A 86 21.33 34.13 18.03
CA ALA A 86 22.38 34.68 18.89
C ALA A 86 22.85 36.06 18.38
N MET A 87 23.18 36.19 17.10
CA MET A 87 23.57 37.47 16.49
C MET A 87 22.50 38.55 16.66
N ARG A 88 21.22 38.21 16.49
CA ARG A 88 20.11 39.17 16.69
C ARG A 88 20.02 39.65 18.13
N ARG A 89 20.24 38.77 19.11
CA ARG A 89 20.26 39.15 20.54
C ARG A 89 21.45 40.03 20.88
N ASP A 90 22.63 39.72 20.34
CA ASP A 90 23.83 40.53 20.51
C ASP A 90 23.68 41.93 19.88
N LEU A 91 22.96 42.03 18.76
CA LEU A 91 22.64 43.30 18.10
C LEU A 91 21.56 44.11 18.82
N SER A 92 20.56 43.49 19.46
CA SER A 92 19.50 44.21 20.18
C SER A 92 19.83 44.51 21.65
N GLY A 93 20.92 43.95 22.18
CA GLY A 93 21.45 44.23 23.52
C GLY A 93 22.45 45.38 23.58
N LYS A 94 22.75 46.01 22.44
CA LYS A 94 23.46 47.29 22.30
C LYS A 94 22.46 48.40 21.98
#